data_AF-A0A7Z0PTK2-F1
#
_entry.id   AF-A0A7Z0PTK2-F1
#
_cell.length_a   1.000
_cell.length_b   1.000
_cell.length_c   1.000
_cell.angle_alpha   90.00
_cell.angle_beta   90.00
_cell.angle_gamma   90.00
#
_symmetry.space_group_name_H-M   'P 1'
#
loop_
_entity.id
_entity.type
_entity.pdbx_description
1 polymer ?
#
loop_
_entity_poly.entity_id
_entity_poly.type
_entity_poly.pdbx_seq_one_letter_code
_entity_poly.pdbx_strand_id
1 'polypeptide(L)' 'MNEEPWRVRFQREDELVEQLQSQLADALQRRGEALADGKAELGSSYRVAKEVGRSYTAINDAIKKYSTTE' A
#
# COMPACT_ATOMS: atom_id res chain seq x y z
N MET A 1 -22.46 22.97 27.13
CA MET A 1 -21.93 22.06 26.09
C MET A 1 -21.64 22.90 24.87
N ASN A 2 -20.38 23.21 24.60
CA ASN A 2 -20.00 23.77 23.31
C ASN A 2 -19.29 22.66 22.57
N GLU A 3 -20.05 21.97 21.73
CA GLU A 3 -19.49 20.99 20.81
C GLU A 3 -18.47 21.69 19.93
N GLU A 4 -17.30 21.07 19.76
CA GLU A 4 -16.23 21.59 18.93
C GLU A 4 -16.81 21.92 17.53
N PRO A 5 -16.61 23.14 17.00
CA PRO A 5 -17.20 23.53 15.72
C PRO A 5 -16.85 22.49 14.65
N TRP A 6 -17.83 22.12 13.83
CA TRP A 6 -17.65 21.04 12.86
C TRP A 6 -16.46 21.26 11.93
N ARG A 7 -16.08 22.52 11.66
CA ARG A 7 -14.90 22.88 10.86
C ARG A 7 -13.59 22.43 11.49
N VAL A 8 -13.46 22.54 12.81
CA VAL A 8 -12.27 22.10 13.56
C VAL A 8 -12.19 20.58 13.57
N ARG A 9 -13.33 19.90 13.77
CA ARG A 9 -13.40 18.44 13.67
C ARG A 9 -13.04 17.94 12.27
N PHE A 10 -13.59 18.58 11.24
CA PHE A 10 -13.26 18.26 9.84
C PHE A 10 -11.77 18.42 9.54
N GLN A 11 -11.18 19.58 9.90
CA GLN A 11 -9.77 19.84 9.65
C GLN A 11 -8.86 18.80 10.33
N ARG A 12 -9.18 18.40 11.57
CA ARG A 12 -8.43 17.35 12.28
C ARG A 12 -8.48 16.00 11.55
N GLU A 13 -9.64 15.60 11.05
CA GLU A 13 -9.77 14.34 10.31
C GLU A 13 -9.08 14.42 8.94
N ASP A 14 -9.10 15.58 8.28
CA ASP A 14 -8.40 15.80 7.01
C ASP A 14 -6.88 15.65 7.18
N GLU A 15 -6.31 16.29 8.21
CA GLU A 15 -4.90 16.15 8.58
C GLU A 15 -4.53 14.69 8.92
N LEU A 16 -5.42 13.94 9.59
CA LEU A 16 -5.21 12.53 9.88
C LEU A 16 -5.25 11.68 8.60
N VAL A 17 -6.18 11.95 7.69
CA VAL A 17 -6.29 11.24 6.40
C VAL A 17 -5.01 11.46 5.58
N GLU A 18 -4.49 12.68 5.52
CA GLU A 18 -3.22 12.96 4.83
C GLU A 18 -2.06 12.16 5.42
N GLN A 19 -1.94 12.11 6.76
CA GLN A 19 -0.90 11.32 7.43
C GLN A 19 -1.04 9.82 7.15
N LEU A 20 -2.25 9.29 7.21
CA LEU A 20 -2.51 7.87 6.93
C LEU A 20 -2.25 7.54 5.46
N GLN A 21 -2.56 8.45 4.53
CA GLN A 21 -2.26 8.27 3.11
C GLN A 21 -0.74 8.21 2.87
N SER A 22 0.05 9.07 3.52
CA SER A 22 1.50 9.02 3.45
C SER A 22 2.06 7.70 4.00
N GLN A 23 1.61 7.28 5.19
CA GLN A 23 2.04 6.01 5.77
C GLN A 23 1.63 4.80 4.91
N LEU A 24 0.44 4.86 4.31
CA LEU A 24 -0.05 3.82 3.40
C LEU A 24 0.79 3.77 2.13
N ALA A 25 1.16 4.90 1.55
CA ALA A 25 2.01 4.96 0.37
C ALA A 25 3.35 4.26 0.63
N ASP A 26 4.02 4.60 1.73
CA ASP A 26 5.29 4.00 2.13
C ASP A 26 5.16 2.49 2.40
N ALA A 27 4.05 2.07 3.03
CA ALA A 27 3.79 0.66 3.29
C ALA A 27 3.52 -0.12 1.99
N LEU A 28 2.82 0.48 1.03
CA LEU A 28 2.58 -0.13 -0.28
C LEU A 28 3.88 -0.26 -1.08
N GLN A 29 4.79 0.70 -0.97
CA GLN A 29 6.12 0.61 -1.57
C GLN A 29 6.90 -0.59 -1.02
N ARG A 30 7.11 -0.64 0.30
CA ARG A 30 7.83 -1.76 0.95
C ARG A 30 7.18 -3.11 0.67
N ARG A 31 5.85 -3.16 0.62
CA ARG A 31 5.11 -4.36 0.26
C ARG A 31 5.35 -4.76 -1.20
N GLY A 32 5.41 -3.81 -2.12
CA GLY A 32 5.74 -4.05 -3.53
C GLY A 32 7.14 -4.62 -3.72
N GLU A 33 8.13 -4.05 -3.03
CA GLU A 33 9.52 -4.54 -2.98
C GLU A 33 9.57 -5.99 -2.47
N ALA A 34 8.92 -6.31 -1.34
CA ALA A 34 8.86 -7.67 -0.81
C ALA A 34 8.21 -8.68 -1.79
N LEU A 35 7.20 -8.24 -2.56
CA LEU A 35 6.60 -9.08 -3.60
C LEU A 35 7.56 -9.30 -4.79
N ALA A 36 8.41 -8.34 -5.11
CA ALA A 36 9.44 -8.47 -6.13
C ALA A 36 10.55 -9.43 -5.70
N ASP A 37 10.97 -9.37 -4.44
CA ASP A 37 11.90 -10.33 -3.84
C ASP A 37 11.32 -11.74 -3.89
N GLY A 38 10.06 -11.92 -3.48
CA GLY A 38 9.37 -13.19 -3.60
C GLY A 38 9.26 -13.68 -5.05
N LYS A 39 9.13 -12.77 -6.02
CA LYS A 39 9.15 -13.12 -7.46
C LYS A 39 10.53 -13.60 -7.88
N ALA A 40 11.60 -12.96 -7.40
CA ALA A 40 12.97 -13.37 -7.67
C ALA A 40 13.27 -14.75 -7.06
N GLU A 41 12.80 -15.00 -5.84
CA GLU A 41 12.96 -16.29 -5.14
C GLU A 41 12.16 -17.41 -5.81
N LEU A 42 10.86 -17.20 -6.05
CA LEU A 42 9.97 -18.24 -6.57
C LEU A 42 10.00 -18.38 -8.10
N GLY A 43 10.60 -17.42 -8.79
CA GLY A 43 10.77 -17.37 -10.24
C GLY A 43 9.55 -16.89 -11.04
N SER A 44 8.41 -16.59 -10.40
CA SER A 44 7.27 -15.97 -11.10
C SER A 44 6.28 -15.27 -10.18
N SER A 45 5.66 -14.19 -10.65
CA SER A 45 4.61 -13.47 -9.91
C SER A 45 3.37 -14.34 -9.67
N TYR A 46 3.15 -15.37 -10.48
CA TYR A 46 2.07 -16.33 -10.28
C TYR A 46 2.30 -17.24 -9.07
N ARG A 47 3.53 -17.68 -8.84
CA ARG A 47 3.88 -18.46 -7.64
C ARG A 47 3.76 -17.61 -6.39
N VAL A 48 4.22 -16.36 -6.44
CA VAL A 48 4.02 -15.39 -5.35
C VAL A 48 2.52 -15.21 -5.07
N ALA A 49 1.70 -15.02 -6.10
CA ALA A 49 0.25 -14.86 -5.94
C ALA A 49 -0.43 -16.07 -5.27
N LYS A 50 0.02 -17.29 -5.61
CA LYS A 50 -0.43 -18.50 -4.91
C LYS A 50 0.00 -18.52 -3.45
N GLU A 51 1.26 -18.20 -3.16
CA GLU A 51 1.81 -18.18 -1.81
C GLU A 51 1.06 -17.20 -0.90
N VAL A 52 0.79 -15.99 -1.38
CA VAL A 52 0.10 -14.95 -0.59
C VAL A 52 -1.43 -15.02 -0.65
N GLY A 53 -2.00 -15.98 -1.39
CA GLY A 53 -3.45 -16.16 -1.53
C GLY A 53 -4.16 -14.99 -2.23
N ARG A 54 -3.54 -14.39 -3.24
CA ARG A 54 -4.10 -13.24 -4.01
C ARG A 54 -4.14 -13.52 -5.50
N SER A 55 -4.86 -12.69 -6.24
CA SER A 55 -4.91 -12.81 -7.71
C SER A 55 -3.57 -12.43 -8.33
N TYR A 56 -3.20 -13.14 -9.40
CA TYR A 56 -1.99 -12.86 -10.17
C TYR A 56 -1.91 -11.40 -10.61
N THR A 57 -3.00 -10.85 -11.16
CA THR A 57 -3.07 -9.47 -11.63
C THR A 57 -2.75 -8.48 -10.51
N ALA A 58 -3.32 -8.67 -9.32
CA ALA A 58 -3.06 -7.79 -8.19
C ALA A 58 -1.59 -7.82 -7.75
N ILE A 59 -0.95 -8.99 -7.74
CA ILE A 59 0.48 -9.11 -7.39
C ILE A 59 1.37 -8.53 -8.47
N ASN A 60 1.10 -8.85 -9.72
CA ASN A 60 1.88 -8.36 -10.85
C ASN A 60 1.81 -6.83 -10.96
N ASP A 61 0.64 -6.23 -10.75
CA ASP A 61 0.45 -4.78 -10.80
C ASP A 61 1.10 -4.11 -9.58
N ALA A 62 1.00 -4.71 -8.39
CA ALA A 62 1.67 -4.20 -7.20
C ALA A 62 3.20 -4.20 -7.38
N ILE A 63 3.79 -5.28 -7.90
CA ILE A 63 5.22 -5.35 -8.21
C ILE A 63 5.57 -4.25 -9.21
N LYS A 64 4.91 -4.20 -10.37
CA LYS A 64 5.20 -3.18 -11.40
C LYS A 64 5.13 -1.75 -10.87
N LYS A 65 4.10 -1.46 -10.08
CA LYS A 65 3.83 -0.11 -9.58
C LYS A 65 4.79 0.34 -8.48
N TYR A 66 5.25 -0.58 -7.64
CA TYR A 66 5.91 -0.23 -6.38
C TYR A 66 7.31 -0.81 -6.21
N SER A 67 7.76 -1.74 -7.06
CA SER A 67 9.12 -2.29 -7.02
C SER A 67 10.06 -1.68 -8.07
N THR A 68 9.56 -0.77 -8.91
CA THR A 68 10.38 -0.08 -9.91
C THR A 68 10.78 1.26 -9.32
N THR A 69 11.81 1.25 -8.48
CA THR A 69 12.53 2.47 -8.11
C THR A 69 13.63 2.63 -9.17
N GLU A 70 13.65 3.78 -9.86
CA GLU A 70 14.84 4.21 -10.64
C GLU A 70 16.08 4.29 -9.74
#